data_AF-A0A7K2M0M6-F1
#
_entry.id   AF-A0A7K2M0M6-F1
#
_cell.length_a   1.000
_cell.length_b   1.000
_cell.length_c   1.000
_cell.angle_alpha   90.00
_cell.angle_beta   90.00
_cell.angle_gamma   90.00
#
_symmetry.space_group_name_H-M   'P 1'
#
loop_
_entity.id
_entity.type
_entity.pdbx_description
1 polymer ?
#
loop_
_entity_poly.entity_id
_entity_poly.type
_entity_poly.pdbx_seq_one_letter_code
_entity_poly.pdbx_strand_id
1 'polypeptide(L)'
;MASHRRPRQPSRARVTVLTTAAAAAVAISAQAANAAPGAKPSKDEVKSKVDKLYEQAEQATEKYNGAKEKQEKLQKEISTIQDNVARGQQDLNELRDGLGSMAAGQYRTGGIDPSLQLFLSADPDDYLDKATTLDRVSGQQADALRRIQDKQRELAQQRAEATAKLKDLSATRTELGSQKQAVQGKLAEAQKLLNSLT
;
A
#
# COMPACT_ATOMS: atom_id res chain seq x y z
N MET A 1 22.34 -24.33 38.65
CA MET A 1 22.90 -25.17 37.57
C MET A 1 22.36 -24.67 36.24
N ALA A 2 23.21 -24.04 35.44
CA ALA A 2 22.85 -23.45 34.16
C ALA A 2 22.89 -24.49 33.05
N SER A 3 21.94 -24.46 32.11
CA SER A 3 22.12 -25.07 30.79
C SER A 3 21.49 -24.18 29.70
N HIS A 4 22.27 -23.21 29.25
CA HIS A 4 21.97 -22.43 28.04
C HIS A 4 22.18 -23.33 26.82
N ARG A 5 21.12 -23.57 26.03
CA ARG A 5 21.26 -24.20 24.71
C ARG A 5 21.62 -23.13 23.66
N ARG A 6 22.83 -23.22 23.12
CA ARG A 6 23.34 -22.40 22.00
C ARG A 6 22.56 -22.66 20.70
N PRO A 7 22.37 -21.64 19.84
CA PRO A 7 21.89 -21.82 18.47
C PRO A 7 22.97 -22.45 17.57
N ARG A 8 22.57 -23.41 16.73
CA ARG A 8 23.43 -24.07 15.74
C ARG A 8 23.59 -23.17 14.50
N GLN A 9 24.83 -23.02 14.03
CA GLN A 9 25.18 -22.30 12.80
C GLN A 9 24.86 -23.13 11.53
N PRO A 10 24.58 -22.48 10.38
CA PRO A 10 24.36 -23.17 9.10
C PRO A 10 25.66 -23.70 8.50
N SER A 11 25.63 -24.95 8.02
CA SER A 11 26.77 -25.61 7.37
C SER A 11 27.00 -25.08 5.96
N ARG A 12 28.22 -24.62 5.68
CA ARG A 12 28.71 -24.29 4.33
C ARG A 12 29.01 -25.58 3.57
N ALA A 13 28.19 -25.92 2.58
CA ALA A 13 28.55 -26.94 1.59
C ALA A 13 29.64 -26.38 0.66
N ARG A 14 30.80 -27.02 0.65
CA ARG A 14 31.88 -26.79 -0.31
C ARG A 14 31.54 -27.57 -1.57
N VAL A 15 31.39 -26.87 -2.70
CA VAL A 15 31.34 -27.49 -4.02
C VAL A 15 32.67 -27.20 -4.72
N THR A 16 33.50 -28.22 -4.76
CA THR A 16 34.69 -28.34 -5.61
C THR A 16 34.21 -28.72 -7.02
N VAL A 17 34.51 -27.90 -8.03
CA VAL A 17 34.42 -28.33 -9.43
C VAL A 17 35.76 -28.07 -10.10
N LEU A 18 36.23 -29.13 -10.74
CA LEU A 18 37.51 -29.30 -11.40
C LEU A 18 37.71 -28.34 -12.58
N THR A 19 38.96 -27.94 -12.70
CA THR A 19 39.67 -27.39 -13.84
C THR A 19 39.56 -28.24 -15.11
N THR A 20 39.15 -27.64 -16.22
CA THR A 20 39.52 -28.08 -17.58
C THR A 20 40.14 -26.89 -18.30
N ALA A 21 41.47 -26.89 -18.39
CA ALA A 21 42.25 -25.94 -19.17
C ALA A 21 42.11 -26.27 -20.66
N ALA A 22 41.47 -25.38 -21.43
CA ALA A 22 41.57 -25.37 -22.88
C ALA A 22 42.49 -24.20 -23.27
N ALA A 23 43.75 -24.51 -23.55
CA ALA A 23 44.73 -23.55 -24.06
C ALA A 23 44.46 -23.29 -25.55
N ALA A 24 43.75 -22.21 -25.86
CA ALA A 24 43.74 -21.62 -27.20
C ALA A 24 44.89 -20.60 -27.28
N ALA A 25 46.03 -21.02 -27.81
CA ALA A 25 47.13 -20.13 -28.13
C ALA A 25 46.75 -19.26 -29.33
N VAL A 26 46.25 -18.05 -29.07
CA VAL A 26 46.20 -16.99 -30.08
C VAL A 26 47.55 -16.31 -30.09
N ALA A 27 48.34 -16.59 -31.13
CA ALA A 27 49.57 -15.86 -31.41
C ALA A 27 49.23 -14.40 -31.69
N ILE A 28 49.43 -13.52 -30.70
CA ILE A 28 49.43 -12.08 -30.91
C ILE A 28 50.83 -11.73 -31.43
N SER A 29 50.94 -11.60 -32.74
CA SER A 29 52.08 -10.97 -33.37
C SER A 29 52.27 -9.59 -32.74
N ALA A 30 53.46 -9.35 -32.18
CA ALA A 30 53.89 -8.04 -31.74
C ALA A 30 54.09 -7.14 -32.96
N GLN A 31 52.98 -6.65 -33.54
CA GLN A 31 53.02 -5.43 -34.33
C GLN A 31 53.14 -4.28 -33.34
N ALA A 32 54.36 -3.76 -33.23
CA ALA A 32 54.61 -2.44 -32.71
C ALA A 32 53.68 -1.44 -33.42
N ALA A 33 52.62 -1.02 -32.73
CA ALA A 33 51.75 0.06 -33.16
C ALA A 33 51.60 1.00 -31.97
N ASN A 34 52.39 2.07 -32.02
CA ASN A 34 52.26 3.33 -31.29
C ASN A 34 51.27 3.35 -30.12
N ALA A 35 51.83 3.40 -28.91
CA ALA A 35 51.23 4.13 -27.81
C ALA A 35 51.13 5.62 -28.19
N ALA A 36 50.10 5.99 -28.94
CA ALA A 36 49.65 7.36 -29.00
C ALA A 36 49.05 7.71 -27.63
N PRO A 37 49.43 8.84 -27.00
CA PRO A 37 48.80 9.26 -25.77
C PRO A 37 47.30 9.38 -26.05
N GLY A 38 46.47 8.71 -25.23
CA GLY A 38 45.03 8.61 -25.42
C GLY A 38 44.45 9.96 -25.84
N ALA A 39 43.98 10.04 -27.08
CA ALA A 39 43.42 11.26 -27.63
C ALA A 39 42.27 11.67 -26.72
N LYS A 40 42.41 12.83 -26.05
CA LYS A 40 41.31 13.43 -25.31
C LYS A 40 40.12 13.56 -26.28
N PRO A 41 38.91 13.17 -25.88
CA PRO A 41 37.74 13.27 -26.75
C PRO A 41 37.63 14.71 -27.27
N SER A 42 37.22 14.86 -28.53
CA SER A 42 37.12 16.18 -29.14
C SER A 42 36.06 17.01 -28.41
N LYS A 43 36.17 18.35 -28.47
CA LYS A 43 35.18 19.24 -27.85
C LYS A 43 33.76 18.95 -28.35
N ASP A 44 33.62 18.63 -29.63
CA ASP A 44 32.33 18.31 -30.26
C ASP A 44 31.77 16.96 -29.79
N GLU A 45 32.63 15.96 -29.60
CA GLU A 45 32.23 14.66 -29.04
C GLU A 45 31.76 14.78 -27.59
N VAL A 46 32.45 15.59 -26.78
CA VAL A 46 32.02 15.85 -25.40
C VAL A 46 30.67 16.58 -25.40
N LYS A 47 30.52 17.63 -26.21
CA LYS A 47 29.26 18.38 -26.30
C LYS A 47 28.09 17.47 -26.66
N SER A 48 28.23 16.62 -27.69
CA SER A 48 27.18 15.66 -28.08
C SER A 48 26.81 14.68 -26.96
N LYS A 49 27.78 14.19 -26.20
CA LYS A 49 27.52 13.31 -25.04
C LYS A 49 26.82 14.05 -23.90
N VAL A 50 27.19 15.29 -23.62
CA VAL A 50 26.52 16.14 -22.63
C VAL A 50 25.07 16.40 -23.02
N ASP A 51 24.82 16.77 -24.27
CA ASP A 51 23.47 17.02 -24.79
C ASP A 51 22.58 15.77 -24.62
N LYS A 52 23.11 14.59 -24.94
CA LYS A 52 22.41 13.31 -24.73
C LYS A 52 22.13 13.02 -23.25
N LEU A 53 23.05 13.34 -22.35
CA LEU A 53 22.85 13.17 -20.91
C LEU A 53 21.77 14.12 -20.38
N TYR A 54 21.70 15.35 -20.90
CA TYR A 54 20.63 16.29 -20.56
C TYR A 54 19.27 15.82 -21.06
N GLU A 55 19.17 15.36 -22.30
CA GLU A 55 17.92 14.78 -22.83
C GLU A 55 17.44 13.60 -21.98
N GLN A 56 18.36 12.71 -21.59
CA GLN A 56 18.03 11.60 -20.72
C GLN A 56 17.65 12.04 -19.29
N ALA A 57 18.21 13.15 -18.78
CA ALA A 57 17.86 13.72 -17.48
C ALA A 57 16.48 14.37 -17.52
N GLU A 58 16.13 15.03 -18.63
CA GLU A 58 14.80 15.57 -18.88
C GLU A 58 13.75 14.45 -18.91
N GLN A 59 13.99 13.38 -19.66
CA GLN A 59 13.10 12.21 -19.66
C GLN A 59 12.91 11.58 -18.28
N ALA A 60 13.97 11.54 -17.46
CA ALA A 60 13.87 11.05 -16.07
C ALA A 60 13.13 12.04 -15.16
N THR A 61 13.25 13.34 -15.42
CA THR A 61 12.53 14.40 -14.72
C THR A 61 11.03 14.34 -15.01
N GLU A 62 10.64 14.11 -16.26
CA GLU A 62 9.22 13.90 -16.63
C GLU A 62 8.62 12.69 -15.91
N LYS A 63 9.35 11.56 -15.88
CA LYS A 63 8.93 10.38 -15.11
C LYS A 63 8.83 10.66 -13.61
N TYR A 64 9.78 11.40 -13.05
CA TYR A 64 9.73 11.83 -11.65
C TYR A 64 8.50 12.68 -11.36
N ASN A 65 8.18 13.66 -12.23
CA ASN A 65 7.02 14.53 -12.08
C ASN A 65 5.72 13.71 -12.13
N GLY A 66 5.57 12.81 -13.10
CA GLY A 66 4.41 11.92 -13.17
C GLY A 66 4.27 11.00 -11.95
N ALA A 67 5.38 10.47 -11.43
CA ALA A 67 5.37 9.68 -10.19
C ALA A 67 4.97 10.53 -8.97
N LYS A 68 5.41 11.80 -8.92
CA LYS A 68 5.07 12.74 -7.85
C LYS A 68 3.57 13.08 -7.86
N GLU A 69 3.02 13.39 -9.02
CA GLU A 69 1.58 13.63 -9.17
C GLU A 69 0.75 12.41 -8.73
N LYS A 70 1.19 11.21 -9.15
CA LYS A 70 0.56 9.96 -8.72
C LYS A 70 0.62 9.79 -7.19
N GLN A 71 1.75 10.12 -6.57
CA GLN A 71 1.91 10.08 -5.12
C GLN A 71 0.89 10.99 -4.43
N GLU A 72 0.79 12.25 -4.85
CA GLU A 72 -0.11 13.23 -4.27
C GLU A 72 -1.58 12.81 -4.41
N LYS A 73 -1.96 12.28 -5.58
CA LYS A 73 -3.29 11.72 -5.84
C LYS A 73 -3.60 10.55 -4.89
N LEU A 74 -2.69 9.59 -4.76
CA LEU A 74 -2.86 8.45 -3.86
C LEU A 74 -3.00 8.89 -2.39
N GLN A 75 -2.21 9.88 -1.96
CA GLN A 75 -2.32 10.42 -0.61
C GLN A 75 -3.69 11.03 -0.35
N LYS A 76 -4.24 11.79 -1.31
CA LYS A 76 -5.58 12.38 -1.21
C LYS A 76 -6.67 11.31 -1.18
N GLU A 77 -6.58 10.30 -2.03
CA GLU A 77 -7.53 9.18 -2.06
C GLU A 77 -7.51 8.39 -0.74
N ILE A 78 -6.33 8.09 -0.19
CA ILE A 78 -6.17 7.42 1.10
C ILE A 78 -6.79 8.24 2.22
N SER A 79 -6.52 9.55 2.28
CA SER A 79 -7.12 10.45 3.28
C SER A 79 -8.65 10.44 3.19
N THR A 80 -9.19 10.50 1.97
CA THR A 80 -10.63 10.46 1.74
C THR A 80 -11.25 9.16 2.25
N ILE A 81 -10.60 8.03 1.99
CA ILE A 81 -11.06 6.72 2.48
C ILE A 81 -10.97 6.66 4.00
N GLN A 82 -9.90 7.17 4.61
CA GLN A 82 -9.76 7.21 6.07
C GLN A 82 -10.89 8.01 6.73
N ASP A 83 -11.23 9.17 6.16
CA ASP A 83 -12.34 10.00 6.64
C ASP A 83 -13.69 9.28 6.50
N ASN A 84 -13.92 8.59 5.38
CA ASN A 84 -15.12 7.79 5.17
C ASN A 84 -15.21 6.61 6.14
N VAL A 85 -14.11 5.92 6.41
CA VAL A 85 -14.04 4.83 7.39
C VAL A 85 -14.32 5.34 8.79
N ALA A 86 -13.79 6.52 9.15
CA ALA A 86 -14.04 7.13 10.47
C ALA A 86 -15.53 7.46 10.65
N ARG A 87 -16.14 8.14 9.66
CA ARG A 87 -17.58 8.44 9.67
C ARG A 87 -18.43 7.17 9.70
N GLY A 88 -18.16 6.21 8.82
CA GLY A 88 -18.92 4.96 8.78
C GLY A 88 -18.76 4.12 10.06
N GLN A 89 -17.62 4.21 10.74
CA GLN A 89 -17.43 3.56 12.05
C GLN A 89 -18.23 4.26 13.15
N GLN A 90 -18.37 5.59 13.10
CA GLN A 90 -19.25 6.34 14.00
C GLN A 90 -20.71 5.93 13.77
N ASP A 91 -21.19 5.94 12.52
CA ASP A 91 -22.56 5.51 12.17
C ASP A 91 -22.84 4.07 12.67
N LEU A 92 -21.87 3.17 12.52
CA LEU A 92 -21.97 1.80 13.00
C LEU A 92 -22.09 1.73 14.53
N ASN A 93 -21.40 2.60 15.26
CA ASN A 93 -21.49 2.66 16.71
C ASN A 93 -22.86 3.20 17.14
N GLU A 94 -23.37 4.26 16.50
CA GLU A 94 -24.70 4.81 16.78
C GLU A 94 -25.81 3.76 16.56
N LEU A 95 -25.73 2.99 15.48
CA LEU A 95 -26.66 1.88 15.23
C LEU A 95 -26.58 0.79 16.31
N ARG A 96 -25.38 0.46 16.77
CA ARG A 96 -25.16 -0.52 17.84
C ARG A 96 -25.69 -0.03 19.18
N ASP A 97 -25.50 1.25 19.51
CA ASP A 97 -25.99 1.85 20.74
C ASP A 97 -27.53 1.91 20.77
N GLY A 98 -28.15 2.18 19.62
CA GLY A 98 -29.61 2.09 19.46
C GLY A 98 -30.14 0.68 19.72
N LEU A 99 -29.51 -0.35 19.13
CA LEU A 99 -29.85 -1.75 19.40
C LEU A 99 -29.58 -2.15 20.85
N GLY A 100 -28.46 -1.72 21.43
CA GLY A 100 -28.10 -2.00 22.82
C GLY A 100 -29.10 -1.40 23.80
N SER A 101 -29.59 -0.19 23.53
CA SER A 101 -30.61 0.48 24.34
C SER A 101 -31.95 -0.27 24.31
N MET A 102 -32.36 -0.76 23.14
CA MET A 102 -33.55 -1.62 23.00
C MET A 102 -33.39 -2.95 23.75
N ALA A 103 -32.24 -3.61 23.60
CA ALA A 103 -31.94 -4.86 24.31
C ALA A 103 -31.90 -4.67 25.83
N ALA A 104 -31.35 -3.56 26.32
CA ALA A 104 -31.36 -3.21 27.73
C ALA A 104 -32.79 -2.98 28.27
N GLY A 105 -33.67 -2.39 27.45
CA GLY A 105 -35.10 -2.27 27.76
C GLY A 105 -35.78 -3.63 27.96
N GLN A 106 -35.58 -4.55 27.02
CA GLN A 106 -36.08 -5.93 27.08
C GLN A 106 -35.57 -6.70 28.31
N TYR A 107 -34.29 -6.51 28.68
CA TYR A 107 -33.72 -7.12 29.88
C TYR A 107 -34.38 -6.59 31.16
N ARG A 108 -34.60 -5.26 31.26
CA ARG A 108 -35.23 -4.64 32.44
C ARG A 108 -36.68 -5.05 32.65
N THR A 109 -37.41 -5.39 31.59
CA THR A 109 -38.78 -5.94 31.69
C THR A 109 -38.82 -7.39 32.22
N GLY A 110 -37.66 -7.94 32.65
CA GLY A 110 -37.58 -9.16 33.45
C GLY A 110 -37.53 -10.45 32.63
N GLY A 111 -37.29 -10.37 31.32
CA GLY A 111 -37.22 -11.56 30.45
C GLY A 111 -38.56 -12.26 30.23
N ILE A 112 -39.69 -11.64 30.63
CA ILE A 112 -41.01 -12.11 30.19
C ILE A 112 -41.09 -11.82 28.69
N ASP A 113 -41.24 -12.88 27.91
CA ASP A 113 -41.35 -12.77 26.45
C ASP A 113 -42.48 -11.77 26.10
N PRO A 114 -42.24 -10.79 25.22
CA PRO A 114 -43.28 -9.86 24.78
C PRO A 114 -44.55 -10.55 24.28
N SER A 115 -44.42 -11.76 23.71
CA SER A 115 -45.56 -12.60 23.30
C SER A 115 -46.34 -13.16 24.50
N LEU A 116 -45.69 -13.44 25.63
CA LEU A 116 -46.36 -13.83 26.89
C LEU A 116 -47.07 -12.63 27.53
N GLN A 117 -46.45 -11.44 27.52
CA GLN A 117 -47.13 -10.21 27.98
C GLN A 117 -48.36 -9.89 27.13
N LEU A 118 -48.27 -10.17 25.83
CA LEU A 118 -49.37 -10.01 24.89
C LEU A 118 -50.49 -11.03 25.16
N PHE A 119 -50.15 -12.30 25.43
CA PHE A 119 -51.13 -13.32 25.81
C PHE A 119 -51.87 -13.00 27.12
N LEU A 120 -51.18 -12.34 28.07
CA LEU A 120 -51.73 -11.97 29.37
C LEU A 120 -52.52 -10.63 29.36
N SER A 121 -52.69 -9.97 28.20
CA SER A 121 -53.47 -8.73 28.13
C SER A 121 -54.95 -9.02 28.34
N ALA A 122 -55.57 -8.32 29.29
CA ALA A 122 -56.96 -8.56 29.71
C ALA A 122 -58.02 -8.03 28.73
N ASP A 123 -57.65 -7.17 27.76
CA ASP A 123 -58.57 -6.45 26.88
C ASP A 123 -58.17 -6.62 25.40
N PRO A 124 -59.08 -6.99 24.47
CA PRO A 124 -58.79 -7.19 23.04
C PRO A 124 -58.20 -5.96 22.33
N ASP A 125 -58.61 -4.75 22.71
CA ASP A 125 -58.11 -3.52 22.09
C ASP A 125 -56.65 -3.26 22.51
N ASP A 126 -56.34 -3.44 23.80
CA ASP A 126 -54.98 -3.38 24.34
C ASP A 126 -54.04 -4.42 23.70
N TYR A 127 -54.56 -5.60 23.35
CA TYR A 127 -53.82 -6.64 22.65
C TYR A 127 -53.39 -6.14 21.26
N LEU A 128 -54.32 -5.62 20.46
CA LEU A 128 -54.02 -5.19 19.09
C LEU A 128 -53.02 -4.03 19.07
N ASP A 129 -53.13 -3.08 19.99
CA ASP A 129 -52.19 -1.96 20.10
C ASP A 129 -50.78 -2.42 20.50
N LYS A 130 -50.67 -3.37 21.44
CA LYS A 130 -49.37 -3.95 21.83
C LYS A 130 -48.78 -4.81 20.72
N ALA A 131 -49.59 -5.59 20.01
CA ALA A 131 -49.16 -6.43 18.90
C ALA A 131 -48.59 -5.59 17.74
N THR A 132 -49.30 -4.52 17.34
CA THR A 132 -48.86 -3.63 16.27
C THR A 132 -47.59 -2.85 16.64
N THR A 133 -47.46 -2.48 17.92
CA THR A 133 -46.24 -1.83 18.43
C THR A 133 -45.05 -2.79 18.41
N LEU A 134 -45.25 -4.03 18.88
CA LEU A 134 -44.21 -5.05 18.88
C LEU A 134 -43.74 -5.40 17.46
N ASP A 135 -44.67 -5.54 16.51
CA ASP A 135 -44.36 -5.81 15.11
C ASP A 135 -43.50 -4.69 14.51
N ARG A 136 -43.88 -3.43 14.70
CA ARG A 136 -43.10 -2.26 14.25
C ARG A 136 -41.69 -2.23 14.86
N VAL A 137 -41.56 -2.48 16.16
CA VAL A 137 -40.26 -2.52 16.86
C VAL A 137 -39.41 -3.67 16.32
N SER A 138 -39.99 -4.85 16.10
CA SER A 138 -39.27 -6.00 15.55
C SER A 138 -38.76 -5.74 14.12
N GLY A 139 -39.57 -5.07 13.29
CA GLY A 139 -39.18 -4.61 11.96
C GLY A 139 -38.02 -3.62 12.00
N GLN A 140 -38.08 -2.64 12.90
CA GLN A 140 -36.99 -1.67 13.10
C GLN A 140 -35.68 -2.34 13.55
N GLN A 141 -35.76 -3.34 14.44
CA GLN A 141 -34.58 -4.10 14.88
C GLN A 141 -33.97 -4.92 13.74
N ALA A 142 -34.80 -5.60 12.95
CA ALA A 142 -34.34 -6.36 11.79
C ALA A 142 -33.66 -5.44 10.77
N ASP A 143 -34.22 -4.26 10.50
CA ASP A 143 -33.62 -3.28 9.60
C ASP A 143 -32.32 -2.68 10.16
N ALA A 144 -32.26 -2.40 11.46
CA ALA A 144 -31.01 -1.95 12.11
C ALA A 144 -29.90 -3.01 11.99
N LEU A 145 -30.21 -4.29 12.20
CA LEU A 145 -29.26 -5.39 12.03
C LEU A 145 -28.77 -5.50 10.58
N ARG A 146 -29.68 -5.38 9.59
CA ARG A 146 -29.30 -5.35 8.16
C ARG A 146 -28.36 -4.18 7.88
N ARG A 147 -28.69 -2.97 8.32
CA ARG A 147 -27.85 -1.77 8.15
C ARG A 147 -26.47 -1.93 8.79
N ILE A 148 -26.39 -2.56 9.96
CA ILE A 148 -25.13 -2.87 10.63
C ILE A 148 -24.28 -3.82 9.78
N GLN A 149 -24.88 -4.89 9.27
CA GLN A 149 -24.18 -5.84 8.40
C GLN A 149 -23.68 -5.16 7.12
N ASP A 150 -24.52 -4.33 6.50
CA ASP A 150 -24.16 -3.55 5.31
C ASP A 150 -22.99 -2.60 5.60
N LYS A 151 -23.05 -1.84 6.69
CA LYS A 151 -21.96 -0.94 7.09
C LYS A 151 -20.68 -1.67 7.45
N GLN A 152 -20.75 -2.83 8.10
CA GLN A 152 -19.57 -3.65 8.35
C GLN A 152 -18.90 -4.11 7.05
N ARG A 153 -19.70 -4.52 6.05
CA ARG A 153 -19.19 -4.91 4.73
C ARG A 153 -18.56 -3.73 4.01
N GLU A 154 -19.23 -2.58 3.99
CA GLU A 154 -18.72 -1.34 3.38
C GLU A 154 -17.38 -0.91 4.01
N LEU A 155 -17.30 -0.90 5.35
CA LEU A 155 -16.07 -0.55 6.07
C LEU A 155 -14.94 -1.54 5.79
N ALA A 156 -15.25 -2.84 5.69
CA ALA A 156 -14.26 -3.86 5.34
C ALA A 156 -13.71 -3.62 3.92
N GLN A 157 -14.58 -3.30 2.95
CA GLN A 157 -14.20 -2.97 1.59
C GLN A 157 -13.33 -1.71 1.53
N GLN A 158 -13.73 -0.64 2.22
CA GLN A 158 -12.95 0.61 2.28
C GLN A 158 -11.57 0.40 2.91
N ARG A 159 -11.46 -0.40 3.98
CA ARG A 159 -10.16 -0.75 4.59
C ARG A 159 -9.27 -1.56 3.64
N ALA A 160 -9.84 -2.49 2.89
CA ALA A 160 -9.12 -3.26 1.88
C ALA A 160 -8.61 -2.35 0.75
N GLU A 161 -9.46 -1.43 0.26
CA GLU A 161 -9.08 -0.45 -0.74
C GLU A 161 -7.96 0.48 -0.25
N ALA A 162 -8.06 1.02 0.97
CA ALA A 162 -7.00 1.83 1.56
C ALA A 162 -5.68 1.07 1.64
N THR A 163 -5.72 -0.22 2.01
CA THR A 163 -4.54 -1.08 2.09
C THR A 163 -3.89 -1.26 0.71
N ALA A 164 -4.70 -1.48 -0.33
CA ALA A 164 -4.21 -1.57 -1.71
C ALA A 164 -3.55 -0.25 -2.16
N LYS A 165 -4.21 0.89 -1.93
CA LYS A 165 -3.64 2.21 -2.27
C LYS A 165 -2.38 2.54 -1.49
N LEU A 166 -2.27 2.12 -0.23
CA LEU A 166 -1.04 2.28 0.56
C LEU A 166 0.13 1.48 -0.05
N LYS A 167 -0.14 0.29 -0.58
CA LYS A 167 0.86 -0.50 -1.32
C LYS A 167 1.29 0.23 -2.60
N ASP A 168 0.34 0.77 -3.36
CA ASP A 168 0.63 1.55 -4.56
C ASP A 168 1.44 2.82 -4.24
N LEU A 169 1.14 3.47 -3.11
CA LEU A 169 1.87 4.64 -2.63
C LEU A 169 3.32 4.28 -2.28
N SER A 170 3.54 3.14 -1.62
CA SER A 170 4.87 2.64 -1.30
C SER A 170 5.69 2.34 -2.57
N ALA A 171 5.09 1.67 -3.55
CA ALA A 171 5.73 1.44 -4.85
C ALA A 171 6.06 2.75 -5.56
N THR A 172 5.12 3.71 -5.57
CA THR A 172 5.31 5.03 -6.20
C THR A 172 6.42 5.83 -5.54
N ARG A 173 6.56 5.77 -4.21
CA ARG A 173 7.68 6.41 -3.48
C ARG A 173 9.03 5.80 -3.85
N THR A 174 9.08 4.49 -4.05
CA THR A 174 10.29 3.78 -4.48
C THR A 174 10.70 4.23 -5.89
N GLU A 175 9.73 4.29 -6.80
CA GLU A 175 9.93 4.79 -8.16
C GLU A 175 10.44 6.24 -8.17
N LEU A 176 9.82 7.11 -7.36
CA LEU A 176 10.20 8.52 -7.24
C LEU A 176 11.63 8.69 -6.73
N GLY A 177 12.06 7.86 -5.77
CA GLY A 177 13.44 7.79 -5.30
C GLY A 177 14.41 7.37 -6.40
N SER A 178 14.06 6.34 -7.19
CA SER A 178 14.88 5.85 -8.30
C SER A 178 15.03 6.89 -9.42
N GLN A 179 13.93 7.53 -9.83
CA GLN A 179 13.97 8.58 -10.85
C GLN A 179 14.77 9.80 -10.38
N LYS A 180 14.65 10.19 -9.11
CA LYS A 180 15.48 11.26 -8.53
C LYS A 180 16.97 10.93 -8.62
N GLN A 181 17.36 9.71 -8.27
CA GLN A 181 18.75 9.27 -8.40
C GLN A 181 19.21 9.24 -9.86
N ALA A 182 18.36 8.81 -10.78
CA ALA A 182 18.68 8.78 -12.22
C ALA A 182 18.91 10.19 -12.79
N VAL A 183 18.08 11.18 -12.41
CA VAL A 183 18.28 12.59 -12.79
C VAL A 183 19.61 13.10 -12.24
N GLN A 184 19.86 12.93 -10.94
CA GLN A 184 21.09 13.39 -10.30
C GLN A 184 22.35 12.74 -10.89
N GLY A 185 22.30 11.44 -11.19
CA GLY A 185 23.40 10.70 -11.81
C GLY A 185 23.76 11.25 -13.19
N LYS A 186 22.76 11.42 -14.08
CA LYS A 186 22.97 11.94 -15.43
C LYS A 186 23.52 13.37 -15.43
N LEU A 187 23.00 14.23 -14.54
CA LEU A 187 23.50 15.59 -14.39
C LEU A 187 24.94 15.61 -13.86
N ALA A 188 25.27 14.74 -12.90
CA ALA A 188 26.64 14.63 -12.38
C ALA A 188 27.62 14.09 -13.44
N GLU A 189 27.20 13.15 -14.28
CA GLU A 189 27.98 12.65 -15.42
C GLU A 189 28.21 13.75 -16.45
N ALA A 190 27.19 14.53 -16.79
CA ALA A 190 27.30 15.66 -17.71
C ALA A 190 28.30 16.69 -17.18
N GLN A 191 28.22 17.04 -15.89
CA GLN A 191 29.15 17.98 -15.27
C GLN A 191 30.59 17.45 -15.27
N LYS A 192 30.80 16.17 -14.95
CA LYS A 192 32.14 15.54 -15.00
C LYS A 192 32.73 15.59 -16.40
N LEU A 193 31.92 15.36 -17.42
CA LEU A 193 32.37 15.38 -18.80
C LEU A 193 32.71 16.81 -19.26
N LEU A 194 31.91 17.81 -18.87
CA LEU A 194 32.23 19.23 -19.10
C LEU A 194 33.55 19.63 -18.44
N ASN A 195 33.76 19.24 -17.18
CA ASN A 195 35.00 19.53 -16.45
C ASN A 195 36.24 18.85 -17.05
N SER A 196 36.08 17.85 -17.92
CA SER A 196 37.21 17.22 -18.63
C SER A 196 37.74 18.05 -19.81
N LEU A 197 37.00 19.09 -20.23
CA LEU A 197 37.38 20.02 -21.31
C LEU A 197 38.11 21.27 -20.82
N THR A 198 38.06 21.57 -19.52
CA THR A 198 38.76 22.66 -18.84
C THR A 198 40.06 22.16 -18.24
#